data_AF-A0A7C6SI24-F1
#
_entry.id   AF-A0A7C6SI24-F1
#
_cell.length_a   1.000
_cell.length_b   1.000
_cell.length_c   1.000
_cell.angle_alpha   90.00
_cell.angle_beta   90.00
_cell.angle_gamma   90.00
#
_symmetry.space_group_name_H-M   'P 1'
#
loop_
_entity.id
_entity.type
_entity.pdbx_description
1 polymer ?
#
loop_
_entity_poly.entity_id
_entity_poly.type
_entity_poly.pdbx_seq_one_letter_code
_entity_poly.pdbx_strand_id
1 'polypeptide(L)'
;MKKILALLFVLSMSLMLFTACGSDTNEIALITDKGNIDDKSFNQGSWEGVVEYAKANKKSHQYIKPEEANDAGYLAAIDLAVEGG
;
A
#
# COMPACT_ATOMS: atom_id res chain seq x y z
N MET A 1 -3.49 36.14 27.41
CA MET A 1 -3.80 34.71 27.63
C MET A 1 -4.54 34.07 26.46
N LYS A 2 -5.74 34.52 26.07
CA LYS A 2 -6.50 33.93 24.94
C LYS A 2 -5.74 33.90 23.59
N LYS A 3 -4.99 34.96 23.27
CA LYS A 3 -4.16 35.04 22.04
C LYS A 3 -2.95 34.09 22.05
N ILE A 4 -2.36 33.86 23.22
CA ILE A 4 -1.23 32.92 23.38
C ILE A 4 -1.73 31.48 23.27
N LEU A 5 -2.90 31.19 23.86
CA LEU A 5 -3.56 29.89 23.77
C LEU A 5 -3.98 29.55 22.34
N ALA A 6 -4.48 30.53 21.59
CA ALA A 6 -4.79 30.37 20.17
C ALA A 6 -3.55 30.09 19.32
N LEU A 7 -2.42 30.75 19.61
CA LEU A 7 -1.15 30.50 18.91
C LEU A 7 -0.61 29.09 19.17
N LEU A 8 -0.70 28.62 20.41
CA LEU A 8 -0.28 27.26 20.79
C LEU A 8 -1.13 26.18 20.12
N PHE A 9 -2.43 26.43 19.95
CA PHE A 9 -3.33 25.51 19.25
C PHE A 9 -3.06 25.45 17.75
N VAL A 10 -2.76 26.59 17.11
CA VAL A 10 -2.36 26.62 15.70
C VAL A 10 -1.01 25.93 15.50
N LEU A 11 -0.07 26.14 16.42
CA LEU A 11 1.24 25.49 16.39
C LEU A 11 1.12 23.97 16.57
N SER A 12 0.27 23.49 17.48
CA SER A 12 0.07 22.04 17.67
C SER A 12 -0.60 21.38 16.47
N MET A 13 -1.57 22.03 15.82
CA MET A 13 -2.16 21.55 14.56
C MET A 13 -1.14 21.49 13.42
N SER A 14 -0.24 22.47 13.34
CA SER A 14 0.77 22.51 12.28
C SER A 14 1.89 21.49 12.48
N LEU A 15 2.20 21.09 13.72
CA LEU A 15 3.08 19.94 14.01
C LEU A 15 2.48 18.59 13.59
N MET A 16 1.14 18.42 13.60
CA MET A 16 0.49 17.18 13.14
C MET A 16 0.49 17.02 11.60
N LEU A 17 0.74 18.09 10.85
CA LEU A 17 0.80 18.04 9.37
C LEU A 17 2.15 17.53 8.85
N PHE A 18 3.19 17.48 9.68
CA PHE A 18 4.54 17.04 9.29
C PHE A 18 4.79 15.54 9.50
N THR A 19 3.87 14.79 10.11
CA THR A 19 4.06 13.35 10.37
C THR A 19 3.47 12.44 9.29
N ALA A 20 2.94 12.98 8.18
CA ALA A 20 2.19 12.21 7.19
C ALA A 20 2.94 11.95 5.86
N CYS A 21 4.25 12.22 5.80
CA CYS A 21 5.05 12.02 4.59
C CYS A 21 6.07 10.89 4.81
N GLY A 22 5.57 9.69 5.09
CA GLY A 22 6.30 8.45 4.85
C GLY A 22 5.69 7.81 3.62
N SER A 23 6.44 7.70 2.53
CA SER A 23 6.04 6.82 1.43
C SER A 23 6.06 5.40 1.98
N ASP A 24 4.89 4.81 2.20
CA ASP A 24 4.78 3.40 2.60
C ASP A 24 5.28 2.54 1.43
N THR A 25 6.59 2.29 1.40
CA THR A 25 7.23 1.43 0.41
C THR A 25 6.81 0.00 0.63
N ASN A 26 6.24 -0.64 -0.39
CA ASN A 26 5.84 -2.05 -0.34
C ASN A 26 6.98 -2.94 -0.85
N GLU A 27 7.58 -3.74 0.03
CA GLU A 27 8.71 -4.61 -0.32
C GLU A 27 8.31 -5.83 -1.16
N ILE A 28 7.02 -6.19 -1.16
CA ILE A 28 6.48 -7.31 -1.94
C ILE A 28 5.16 -6.89 -2.58
N ALA A 29 5.05 -7.04 -3.91
CA ALA A 29 3.80 -6.83 -4.64
C ALA A 29 3.38 -8.13 -5.34
N LEU A 30 2.16 -8.61 -5.07
CA LEU A 30 1.54 -9.67 -5.85
C LEU A 30 0.58 -9.04 -6.88
N ILE A 31 0.78 -9.37 -8.16
CA ILE A 31 -0.09 -8.95 -9.26
C ILE A 31 -0.81 -10.20 -9.82
N THR A 32 -2.14 -10.16 -9.93
CA THR A 32 -2.93 -11.24 -10.55
C THR A 32 -3.23 -10.91 -12.02
N ASP A 33 -3.55 -11.92 -12.84
CA ASP A 33 -3.96 -11.71 -14.24
C ASP A 33 -5.49 -11.49 -14.37
N LYS A 34 -6.27 -12.30 -13.65
CA LYS A 34 -7.74 -12.33 -13.58
C LYS A 34 -8.20 -12.86 -12.21
N GLY A 35 -9.44 -12.55 -11.86
CA GLY A 35 -10.05 -13.01 -10.61
C GLY A 35 -9.63 -12.14 -9.42
N ASN A 36 -9.93 -12.63 -8.21
CA ASN A 36 -9.65 -11.94 -6.96
C ASN A 36 -8.90 -12.87 -6.01
N ILE A 37 -8.20 -12.30 -5.03
CA ILE A 37 -7.46 -13.02 -3.99
C ILE A 37 -8.33 -13.78 -2.98
N ASP A 38 -9.64 -13.78 -3.13
CA ASP A 38 -10.59 -14.55 -2.32
C ASP A 38 -11.28 -15.68 -3.09
N ASP A 39 -10.73 -16.05 -4.27
CA ASP A 39 -11.27 -17.01 -5.24
C ASP A 39 -11.35 -18.47 -4.77
N LYS A 40 -10.94 -18.80 -3.53
CA LYS A 40 -10.91 -20.16 -2.98
C LYS A 40 -10.08 -21.13 -3.82
N SER A 41 -9.12 -20.59 -4.57
CA SER A 41 -8.30 -21.33 -5.51
C SER A 41 -6.89 -20.73 -5.57
N PHE A 42 -6.32 -20.67 -6.76
CA PHE A 42 -4.94 -20.32 -7.01
C PHE A 42 -4.55 -18.93 -6.50
N ASN A 43 -5.38 -17.90 -6.74
CA ASN A 43 -5.02 -16.54 -6.34
C ASN A 43 -5.04 -16.39 -4.82
N GLN A 44 -6.03 -16.98 -4.15
CA GLN A 44 -6.10 -16.98 -2.69
C GLN A 44 -4.88 -17.66 -2.07
N GLY A 45 -4.53 -18.87 -2.53
CA GLY A 45 -3.35 -19.58 -1.99
C GLY A 45 -2.04 -18.81 -2.21
N SER A 46 -1.89 -18.16 -3.37
CA SER A 46 -0.72 -17.33 -3.68
C SER A 46 -0.64 -16.10 -2.75
N TRP A 47 -1.76 -15.42 -2.53
CA TRP A 47 -1.82 -14.25 -1.65
C TRP A 47 -1.59 -14.61 -0.18
N GLU A 48 -2.20 -15.69 0.30
CA GLU A 48 -2.01 -16.17 1.67
C GLU A 48 -0.53 -16.49 1.95
N GLY A 49 0.17 -17.15 1.01
CA GLY A 49 1.61 -17.41 1.12
C GLY A 49 2.46 -16.15 1.18
N VAL A 50 2.15 -15.13 0.35
CA VAL A 50 2.82 -13.81 0.41
C VAL A 50 2.62 -13.17 1.78
N VAL A 51 1.37 -13.16 2.28
CA VAL A 51 1.02 -12.58 3.58
C VAL A 51 1.75 -13.30 4.72
N GLU A 52 1.80 -14.62 4.70
CA GLU A 52 2.51 -15.43 5.71
C GLU A 52 4.01 -15.12 5.73
N TYR A 53 4.65 -15.14 4.56
CA TYR A 53 6.08 -14.81 4.43
C TYR A 53 6.37 -13.38 4.89
N ALA A 54 5.56 -12.41 4.44
CA ALA A 54 5.73 -11.01 4.76
C ALA A 54 5.62 -10.76 6.27
N LYS A 55 4.63 -11.38 6.93
CA LYS A 55 4.48 -11.31 8.39
C LYS A 55 5.65 -11.94 9.13
N ALA A 56 6.10 -13.13 8.71
CA ALA A 56 7.22 -13.82 9.34
C ALA A 56 8.53 -13.02 9.24
N ASN A 57 8.72 -12.28 8.16
CA ASN A 57 9.95 -11.53 7.88
C ASN A 57 9.84 -10.02 8.11
N LYS A 58 8.71 -9.55 8.66
CA LYS A 58 8.42 -8.12 8.92
C LYS A 58 8.58 -7.27 7.66
N LYS A 59 8.06 -7.76 6.54
CA LYS A 59 8.06 -7.08 5.24
C LYS A 59 6.71 -6.45 4.95
N SER A 60 6.72 -5.24 4.37
CA SER A 60 5.51 -4.66 3.79
C SER A 60 5.10 -5.43 2.53
N HIS A 61 3.80 -5.49 2.27
CA HIS A 61 3.27 -6.25 1.14
C HIS A 61 1.96 -5.64 0.64
N GLN A 62 1.75 -5.73 -0.66
CA GLN A 62 0.55 -5.24 -1.33
C GLN A 62 0.05 -6.23 -2.38
N TYR A 63 -1.24 -6.10 -2.70
CA TYR A 63 -1.90 -6.79 -3.79
C TYR A 63 -2.37 -5.77 -4.81
N ILE A 64 -2.05 -6.00 -6.09
CA ILE A 64 -2.50 -5.18 -7.21
C ILE A 64 -3.29 -6.07 -8.16
N LYS A 65 -4.53 -5.67 -8.46
CA LYS A 65 -5.30 -6.27 -9.55
C LYS A 65 -5.26 -5.33 -10.76
N PRO A 66 -4.75 -5.76 -11.92
CA PRO A 66 -4.83 -4.99 -13.15
C PRO A 66 -6.28 -4.62 -13.47
N GLU A 67 -6.50 -3.39 -13.93
CA GLU A 67 -7.83 -2.94 -14.36
C GLU A 67 -8.30 -3.70 -15.61
N GLU A 68 -7.36 -3.98 -16.53
CA GLU A 68 -7.60 -4.71 -17.75
C GLU A 68 -6.73 -5.97 -17.82
N ALA A 69 -7.32 -7.07 -18.27
CA ALA A 69 -6.61 -8.34 -18.48
C ALA A 69 -5.96 -8.38 -19.87
N ASN A 70 -5.03 -7.44 -20.10
CA ASN A 70 -4.24 -7.29 -21.32
C ASN A 70 -2.86 -6.70 -20.99
N ASP A 71 -1.97 -6.68 -21.99
CA ASP A 71 -0.60 -6.22 -21.83
C ASP A 71 -0.51 -4.81 -21.24
N ALA A 72 -1.38 -3.89 -21.66
CA ALA A 72 -1.37 -2.51 -21.16
C ALA A 72 -1.74 -2.44 -19.67
N GLY A 73 -2.78 -3.17 -19.25
CA GLY A 73 -3.19 -3.25 -17.85
C GLY A 73 -2.11 -3.92 -16.97
N TYR A 74 -1.44 -4.95 -17.48
CA TYR A 74 -0.35 -5.61 -16.77
C TYR A 74 0.87 -4.72 -16.61
N LEU A 75 1.28 -4.01 -17.67
CA LEU A 75 2.38 -3.05 -17.61
C LEU A 75 2.07 -1.93 -16.62
N ALA A 76 0.86 -1.37 -16.63
CA ALA A 76 0.45 -0.34 -15.68
C ALA A 76 0.48 -0.84 -14.22
N ALA A 77 0.04 -2.07 -13.97
CA ALA A 77 0.11 -2.67 -12.63
C ALA A 77 1.57 -2.90 -12.16
N ILE A 78 2.45 -3.29 -13.08
CA ILE A 78 3.89 -3.43 -12.80
C ILE A 78 4.52 -2.07 -12.51
N ASP A 79 4.21 -1.04 -13.30
CA ASP A 79 4.71 0.32 -13.08
C ASP A 79 4.27 0.84 -11.70
N LEU A 80 3.00 0.64 -11.33
CA LEU A 80 2.50 0.99 -9.99
C LEU A 80 3.24 0.24 -8.87
N ALA A 81 3.56 -1.04 -9.08
CA ALA A 81 4.32 -1.83 -8.12
C ALA A 81 5.74 -1.27 -7.91
N VAL A 82 6.40 -0.84 -9.00
CA VAL A 82 7.74 -0.25 -8.98
C VAL A 82 7.74 1.15 -8.36
N GLU A 83 6.73 1.98 -8.64
CA GLU A 83 6.59 3.31 -8.03
C GLU A 83 6.30 3.25 -6.53
N GLY A 84 5.58 2.21 -6.10
CA GLY A 84 5.13 2.02 -4.72
C GLY A 84 6.17 1.48 -3.74
N GLY A 85 7.44 1.30 -4.12
CA GLY A 85 8.48 0.79 -3.23
C GLY A 85 9.78 0.36 -3.90
#